data_AF-A0A7W7T3E6-F1
#
_entry.id   AF-A0A7W7T3E6-F1
#
_cell.length_a   1.000
_cell.length_b   1.000
_cell.length_c   1.000
_cell.angle_alpha   90.00
_cell.angle_beta   90.00
_cell.angle_gamma   90.00
#
_symmetry.space_group_name_H-M   'P 1'
#
loop_
_entity.id
_entity.type
_entity.pdbx_description
1 polymer ?
#
loop_
_entity_poly.entity_id
_entity_poly.type
_entity_poly.pdbx_seq_one_letter_code
_entity_poly.pdbx_strand_id
1 'polypeptide(L)'
;MDAPRTRACAYCGLPVTARKPTGRPPRYCPAEQRDCQARARAERITARAAGMTGGPGALRETVLELAGQLDEVWEPLQDLVGVVQGSRDLLGAVRDELIARAEQAERAAEEAHTARQQAEDRARVAEAARDEALHQAQEARTQRTEALRARDAADRARQDSLLAQERLRAERDAAREQADKAKTDASAAVAQAEAVADARVREAVESTARAREAAAVLRGELATARERLDERATRVRDLEAEVDRVRDRLAVDLARITAEITADADGRVERAHAENRAQDARSREDLHRLGVQTERADRFERAHARLLDRVAGVLREATAPAEEHDAGRERKALDTLAALLSVETT
;
A
#
# COMPACT_ATOMS: atom_id res chain seq x y z
N MET A 1 -19.18 -169.75 49.30
CA MET A 1 -20.39 -170.59 49.42
C MET A 1 -21.58 -169.71 49.05
N ASP A 2 -22.03 -169.80 47.80
CA ASP A 2 -23.07 -168.90 47.26
C ASP A 2 -24.46 -169.23 47.82
N ALA A 3 -25.14 -168.21 48.35
CA ALA A 3 -26.47 -168.33 48.93
C ALA A 3 -27.49 -168.79 47.86
N PRO A 4 -28.40 -169.73 48.18
CA PRO A 4 -29.35 -170.26 47.21
C PRO A 4 -30.30 -169.17 46.72
N ARG A 5 -30.32 -168.93 45.40
CA ARG A 5 -31.25 -167.98 44.78
C ARG A 5 -32.69 -168.43 45.08
N THR A 6 -33.51 -167.55 45.65
CA THR A 6 -34.93 -167.80 45.95
C THR A 6 -35.83 -166.87 45.13
N ARG A 7 -37.04 -167.32 44.81
CA ARG A 7 -38.09 -166.54 44.11
C ARG A 7 -39.44 -166.79 44.77
N ALA A 8 -40.23 -165.75 45.02
CA ALA A 8 -41.59 -165.92 45.53
C ALA A 8 -42.48 -166.73 44.58
N CYS A 9 -43.25 -167.68 45.13
CA CYS A 9 -44.24 -168.49 44.44
C CYS A 9 -45.36 -167.59 43.90
N ALA A 10 -45.68 -167.72 42.61
CA ALA A 10 -46.68 -166.87 41.95
C ALA A 10 -48.13 -167.11 42.42
N TYR A 11 -48.39 -168.12 43.25
CA TYR A 11 -49.73 -168.39 43.80
C TYR A 11 -49.85 -168.01 45.27
N CYS A 12 -48.92 -168.44 46.13
CA CYS A 12 -48.99 -168.19 47.58
C CYS A 12 -47.95 -167.20 48.13
N GLY A 13 -47.08 -166.64 47.27
CA GLY A 13 -46.08 -165.64 47.65
C GLY A 13 -44.84 -166.17 48.41
N LEU A 14 -44.85 -167.42 48.89
CA LEU A 14 -43.74 -167.99 49.67
C LEU A 14 -42.45 -168.17 48.83
N PRO A 15 -41.24 -167.96 49.40
CA PRO A 15 -39.99 -168.09 48.67
C PRO A 15 -39.69 -169.55 48.29
N VAL A 16 -39.46 -169.78 47.00
CA VAL A 16 -39.11 -171.08 46.40
C VAL A 16 -37.64 -171.06 46.01
N THR A 17 -36.89 -172.06 46.44
CA THR A 17 -35.45 -172.21 46.18
C THR A 17 -35.21 -173.00 44.88
N ALA A 18 -34.12 -172.71 44.16
CA ALA A 18 -33.73 -173.50 42.99
C ALA A 18 -33.27 -174.92 43.39
N ARG A 19 -33.77 -175.96 42.69
CA ARG A 19 -33.41 -177.37 42.93
C ARG A 19 -31.96 -177.72 42.52
N LYS A 20 -31.32 -176.90 41.68
CA LYS A 20 -29.92 -177.05 41.25
C LYS A 20 -29.23 -175.68 41.33
N PRO A 21 -27.93 -175.63 41.69
CA PRO A 21 -27.23 -174.37 42.00
C PRO A 21 -27.14 -173.39 40.82
N THR A 22 -27.26 -173.86 39.58
CA THR A 22 -27.19 -173.02 38.36
C THR A 22 -28.55 -172.76 37.69
N GLY A 23 -29.67 -173.25 38.27
CA GLY A 23 -31.01 -173.12 37.70
C GLY A 23 -31.81 -171.96 38.28
N ARG A 24 -32.73 -171.36 37.50
CA ARG A 24 -33.70 -170.37 38.00
C ARG A 24 -34.73 -171.07 38.91
N PRO A 25 -35.05 -170.53 40.10
CA PRO A 25 -36.06 -171.15 40.97
C PRO A 25 -37.42 -171.27 40.28
N PRO A 26 -38.15 -172.39 40.49
CA PRO A 26 -39.44 -172.61 39.86
C PRO A 26 -40.46 -171.54 40.28
N ARG A 27 -41.40 -171.24 39.37
CA ARG A 27 -42.39 -170.16 39.57
C ARG A 27 -43.45 -170.50 40.62
N TYR A 28 -43.67 -171.79 40.88
CA TYR A 28 -44.64 -172.30 41.85
C TYR A 28 -43.94 -173.22 42.85
N CYS A 29 -44.52 -173.37 44.04
CA CYS A 29 -44.04 -174.32 45.02
C CYS A 29 -44.00 -175.73 44.42
N PRO A 30 -42.94 -176.52 44.68
CA PRO A 30 -42.86 -177.90 44.24
C PRO A 30 -43.96 -178.74 44.91
N ALA A 31 -44.41 -179.78 44.22
CA ALA A 31 -45.52 -180.63 44.66
C ALA A 31 -45.32 -181.24 46.07
N GLU A 32 -44.08 -181.54 46.46
CA GLU A 32 -43.70 -182.08 47.77
C GLU A 32 -44.03 -181.14 48.95
N GLN A 33 -44.08 -179.81 48.73
CA GLN A 33 -44.42 -178.84 49.77
C GLN A 33 -45.88 -178.42 49.67
N ARG A 34 -46.28 -177.90 48.51
CA ARG A 34 -47.64 -177.46 48.18
C ARG A 34 -47.77 -177.46 46.67
N ASP A 35 -48.71 -178.22 46.11
CA ASP A 35 -48.97 -178.24 44.66
C ASP A 35 -49.73 -177.00 44.18
N CYS A 36 -49.11 -175.84 44.37
CA CYS A 36 -49.66 -174.54 43.99
C CYS A 36 -49.85 -174.42 42.48
N GLN A 37 -49.07 -175.16 41.68
CA GLN A 37 -49.24 -175.19 40.23
C GLN A 37 -50.52 -175.92 39.84
N ALA A 38 -50.83 -177.07 40.45
CA ALA A 38 -52.09 -177.78 40.20
C ALA A 38 -53.28 -176.99 40.73
N ARG A 39 -53.20 -176.36 41.92
CA ARG A 39 -54.30 -175.51 42.43
C ARG A 39 -54.58 -174.31 41.51
N ALA A 40 -53.55 -173.59 41.07
CA ALA A 40 -53.69 -172.51 40.10
C ALA A 40 -54.18 -172.98 38.72
N ARG A 41 -53.98 -174.27 38.36
CA ARG A 41 -54.55 -174.86 37.15
C ARG A 41 -56.01 -175.27 37.35
N ALA A 42 -56.35 -175.85 38.51
CA ALA A 42 -57.70 -176.22 38.89
C ALA A 42 -58.60 -174.98 38.95
N GLU A 43 -58.17 -173.88 39.60
CA GLU A 43 -58.90 -172.60 39.60
C GLU A 43 -59.12 -172.04 38.19
N ARG A 44 -58.14 -172.16 37.29
CA ARG A 44 -58.30 -171.74 35.90
C ARG A 44 -59.27 -172.62 35.11
N ILE A 45 -59.41 -173.90 35.48
CA ILE A 45 -60.35 -174.82 34.87
C ILE A 45 -61.76 -174.62 35.45
N THR A 46 -61.92 -174.41 36.76
CA THR A 46 -63.21 -174.03 37.36
C THR A 46 -63.67 -172.66 36.90
N ALA A 47 -62.77 -171.69 36.71
CA ALA A 47 -63.09 -170.39 36.12
C ALA A 47 -63.54 -170.49 34.64
N ARG A 48 -63.05 -171.49 33.89
CA ARG A 48 -63.53 -171.79 32.52
C ARG A 48 -64.85 -172.55 32.50
N ALA A 49 -65.09 -173.44 33.46
CA ALA A 49 -66.33 -174.22 33.56
C ALA A 49 -67.53 -173.37 34.06
N ALA A 50 -67.28 -172.21 34.68
CA ALA A 50 -68.30 -171.32 35.22
C ALA A 50 -68.90 -170.30 34.23
N GLY A 51 -68.54 -170.34 32.93
CA GLY A 51 -69.31 -169.70 31.85
C GLY A 51 -69.65 -168.19 32.00
N MET A 52 -68.88 -167.40 32.75
CA MET A 52 -69.13 -165.95 32.89
C MET A 52 -68.42 -165.15 31.77
N THR A 53 -69.16 -164.80 30.71
CA THR A 53 -68.79 -163.76 29.74
C THR A 53 -69.07 -162.38 30.34
N GLY A 54 -68.05 -161.75 30.93
CA GLY A 54 -68.17 -160.41 31.53
C GLY A 54 -67.14 -160.08 32.61
N GLY A 55 -65.87 -160.45 32.41
CA GLY A 55 -64.79 -160.24 33.38
C GLY A 55 -63.66 -159.34 32.84
N PRO A 56 -62.75 -158.89 33.72
CA PRO A 56 -61.72 -157.84 33.49
C PRO A 56 -60.72 -158.10 32.35
N GLY A 57 -60.80 -159.22 31.63
CA GLY A 57 -60.02 -159.49 30.44
C GLY A 57 -60.51 -158.73 29.19
N ALA A 58 -61.83 -158.66 28.96
CA ALA A 58 -62.40 -158.00 27.78
C ALA A 58 -62.26 -156.46 27.86
N LEU A 59 -62.38 -155.88 29.05
CA LEU A 59 -62.04 -154.48 29.31
C LEU A 59 -60.55 -154.19 29.10
N ARG A 60 -59.69 -155.18 29.31
CA ARG A 60 -58.24 -155.02 29.11
C ARG A 60 -57.88 -155.06 27.64
N GLU A 61 -58.56 -155.89 26.85
CA GLU A 61 -58.34 -156.00 25.41
C GLU A 61 -58.85 -154.76 24.67
N THR A 62 -60.04 -154.23 24.99
CA THR A 62 -60.50 -152.96 24.43
C THR A 62 -59.67 -151.76 24.88
N VAL A 63 -59.19 -151.73 26.13
CA VAL A 63 -58.25 -150.69 26.58
C VAL A 63 -56.90 -150.79 25.87
N LEU A 64 -56.42 -152.00 25.56
CA LEU A 64 -55.19 -152.19 24.80
C LEU A 64 -55.35 -151.84 23.31
N GLU A 65 -56.51 -152.15 22.72
CA GLU A 65 -56.83 -151.80 21.33
C GLU A 65 -57.05 -150.29 21.16
N LEU A 66 -57.75 -149.64 22.12
CA LEU A 66 -57.89 -148.19 22.15
C LEU A 66 -56.56 -147.49 22.44
N ALA A 67 -55.71 -148.07 23.29
CA ALA A 67 -54.34 -147.58 23.50
C ALA A 67 -53.49 -147.73 22.24
N GLY A 68 -53.64 -148.82 21.49
CA GLY A 68 -52.98 -149.00 20.19
C GLY A 68 -53.45 -148.01 19.12
N GLN A 69 -54.75 -147.72 19.05
CA GLN A 69 -55.31 -146.70 18.14
C GLN A 69 -54.92 -145.28 18.57
N LEU A 70 -54.83 -145.01 19.87
CA LEU A 70 -54.32 -143.75 20.39
C LEU A 70 -52.82 -143.60 20.07
N ASP A 71 -52.02 -144.65 20.18
CA ASP A 71 -50.60 -144.64 19.77
C ASP A 71 -50.44 -144.43 18.25
N GLU A 72 -51.25 -145.07 17.40
CA GLU A 72 -51.22 -144.87 15.94
C GLU A 72 -51.66 -143.46 15.50
N VAL A 73 -52.56 -142.82 16.25
CA VAL A 73 -53.03 -141.44 15.97
C VAL A 73 -52.12 -140.40 16.63
N TRP A 74 -51.35 -140.78 17.66
CA TRP A 74 -50.45 -139.89 18.37
C TRP A 74 -49.27 -139.42 17.52
N GLU A 75 -48.66 -140.32 16.75
CA GLU A 75 -47.50 -139.98 15.90
C GLU A 75 -47.87 -138.97 14.78
N PRO A 76 -48.96 -139.12 14.01
CA PRO A 76 -49.42 -138.10 13.05
C PRO A 76 -49.83 -136.77 13.70
N LEU A 77 -50.42 -136.80 14.90
CA LEU A 77 -50.73 -135.57 15.65
C LEU A 77 -49.45 -134.87 16.11
N GLN A 78 -48.45 -135.63 16.54
CA GLN A 78 -47.15 -135.11 16.95
C GLN A 78 -46.40 -134.51 15.76
N ASP A 79 -46.47 -135.13 14.58
CA ASP A 79 -45.97 -134.57 13.33
C ASP A 79 -46.71 -133.29 12.92
N LEU A 80 -48.05 -133.26 13.03
CA LEU A 80 -48.84 -132.06 12.75
C LEU A 80 -48.50 -130.92 13.72
N VAL A 81 -48.32 -131.22 15.01
CA VAL A 81 -47.84 -130.25 16.01
C VAL A 81 -46.44 -129.75 15.65
N GLY A 82 -45.55 -130.63 15.18
CA GLY A 82 -44.23 -130.27 14.68
C GLY A 82 -44.27 -129.35 13.47
N VAL A 83 -45.17 -129.61 12.50
CA VAL A 83 -45.39 -128.75 11.32
C VAL A 83 -46.00 -127.41 11.70
N VAL A 84 -46.96 -127.38 12.63
CA VAL A 84 -47.57 -126.14 13.15
C VAL A 84 -46.54 -125.31 13.94
N GLN A 85 -45.68 -125.95 14.72
CA GLN A 85 -44.57 -125.27 15.41
C GLN A 85 -43.54 -124.74 14.40
N GLY A 86 -43.08 -125.55 13.45
CA GLY A 86 -42.13 -125.12 12.42
C GLY A 86 -42.66 -123.98 11.54
N SER A 87 -43.95 -124.02 11.16
CA SER A 87 -44.60 -122.92 10.43
C SER A 87 -44.76 -121.67 11.28
N ARG A 88 -45.05 -121.79 12.57
CA ARG A 88 -45.08 -120.65 13.51
C ARG A 88 -43.69 -120.03 13.68
N ASP A 89 -42.65 -120.84 13.75
CA ASP A 89 -41.27 -120.38 13.87
C ASP A 89 -40.80 -119.69 12.59
N LEU A 90 -41.14 -120.25 11.41
CA LEU A 90 -40.88 -119.59 10.11
C LEU A 90 -41.63 -118.26 9.98
N LEU A 91 -42.91 -118.21 10.36
CA LEU A 91 -43.68 -116.97 10.37
C LEU A 91 -43.12 -115.97 11.39
N GLY A 92 -42.61 -116.44 12.54
CA GLY A 92 -41.87 -115.64 13.51
C GLY A 92 -40.61 -115.04 12.89
N ALA A 93 -39.77 -115.87 12.26
CA ALA A 93 -38.54 -115.43 11.59
C ALA A 93 -38.80 -114.44 10.45
N VAL A 94 -39.82 -114.68 9.62
CA VAL A 94 -40.23 -113.74 8.55
C VAL A 94 -40.76 -112.44 9.13
N ARG A 95 -41.55 -112.50 10.22
CA ARG A 95 -42.02 -111.30 10.92
C ARG A 95 -40.84 -110.50 11.48
N ASP A 96 -39.88 -111.15 12.12
CA ASP A 96 -38.70 -110.51 12.70
C ASP A 96 -37.81 -109.91 11.60
N GLU A 97 -37.66 -110.59 10.46
CA GLU A 97 -36.96 -110.04 9.30
C GLU A 97 -37.67 -108.81 8.71
N LEU A 98 -39.00 -108.85 8.59
CA LEU A 98 -39.78 -107.71 8.12
C LEU A 98 -39.71 -106.53 9.09
N ILE A 99 -39.75 -106.78 10.41
CA ILE A 99 -39.55 -105.74 11.43
C ILE A 99 -38.14 -105.15 11.30
N ALA A 100 -37.10 -105.98 11.22
CA ALA A 100 -35.72 -105.52 11.08
C ALA A 100 -35.51 -104.70 9.79
N ARG A 101 -36.13 -105.10 8.67
CA ARG A 101 -36.11 -104.33 7.42
C ARG A 101 -36.86 -103.01 7.53
N ALA A 102 -38.00 -102.99 8.22
CA ALA A 102 -38.75 -101.76 8.49
C ALA A 102 -37.94 -100.79 9.35
N GLU A 103 -37.35 -101.26 10.46
CA GLU A 103 -36.49 -100.46 11.34
C GLU A 103 -35.22 -99.95 10.61
N GLN A 104 -34.66 -100.73 9.67
CA GLN A 104 -33.55 -100.27 8.84
C GLN A 104 -34.01 -99.20 7.83
N ALA A 105 -35.18 -99.37 7.21
CA ALA A 105 -35.74 -98.39 6.29
C ALA A 105 -36.12 -97.07 6.99
N GLU A 106 -36.68 -97.14 8.20
CA GLU A 106 -36.97 -95.97 9.03
C GLU A 106 -35.69 -95.22 9.40
N ARG A 107 -34.66 -95.93 9.88
CA ARG A 107 -33.34 -95.33 10.16
C ARG A 107 -32.72 -94.67 8.93
N ALA A 108 -32.76 -95.35 7.77
CA ALA A 108 -32.24 -94.78 6.53
C ALA A 108 -33.02 -93.54 6.07
N ALA A 109 -34.35 -93.52 6.27
CA ALA A 109 -35.19 -92.36 5.97
C ALA A 109 -34.88 -91.17 6.91
N GLU A 110 -34.69 -91.43 8.20
CA GLU A 110 -34.28 -90.42 9.19
C GLU A 110 -32.89 -89.85 8.85
N GLU A 111 -31.91 -90.70 8.56
CA GLU A 111 -30.57 -90.28 8.15
C GLU A 111 -30.60 -89.44 6.87
N ALA A 112 -31.38 -89.85 5.86
CA ALA A 112 -31.56 -89.09 4.63
C ALA A 112 -32.24 -87.73 4.89
N HIS A 113 -33.21 -87.68 5.80
CA HIS A 113 -33.87 -86.44 6.19
C HIS A 113 -32.90 -85.49 6.90
N THR A 114 -32.11 -85.99 7.86
CA THR A 114 -31.08 -85.20 8.55
C THR A 114 -30.00 -84.73 7.59
N ALA A 115 -29.53 -85.58 6.66
CA ALA A 115 -28.55 -85.19 5.66
C ALA A 115 -29.09 -84.10 4.73
N ARG A 116 -30.35 -84.17 4.33
CA ARG A 116 -31.02 -83.13 3.55
C ARG A 116 -31.11 -81.82 4.32
N GLN A 117 -31.55 -81.83 5.59
CA GLN A 117 -31.59 -80.64 6.43
C GLN A 117 -30.21 -80.00 6.57
N GLN A 118 -29.17 -80.80 6.84
CA GLN A 118 -27.79 -80.30 6.92
C GLN A 118 -27.29 -79.73 5.59
N ALA A 119 -27.68 -80.31 4.46
CA ALA A 119 -27.32 -79.78 3.14
C ALA A 119 -28.03 -78.45 2.86
N GLU A 120 -29.31 -78.33 3.18
CA GLU A 120 -30.08 -77.08 3.07
C GLU A 120 -29.50 -75.99 3.98
N ASP A 121 -29.12 -76.32 5.22
CA ASP A 121 -28.48 -75.37 6.14
C ASP A 121 -27.10 -74.92 5.64
N ARG A 122 -26.27 -75.85 5.14
CA ARG A 122 -24.97 -75.49 4.52
C ARG A 122 -25.14 -74.60 3.30
N ALA A 123 -26.15 -74.85 2.47
CA ALA A 123 -26.46 -74.02 1.32
C ALA A 123 -26.84 -72.59 1.74
N ARG A 124 -27.73 -72.46 2.76
CA ARG A 124 -28.12 -71.14 3.31
C ARG A 124 -26.93 -70.37 3.90
N VAL A 125 -26.05 -71.05 4.64
CA VAL A 125 -24.84 -70.43 5.19
C VAL A 125 -23.89 -69.98 4.08
N ALA A 126 -23.72 -70.78 3.03
CA ALA A 126 -22.90 -70.42 1.88
C ALA A 126 -23.49 -69.23 1.09
N GLU A 127 -24.81 -69.18 0.92
CA GLU A 127 -25.51 -68.04 0.30
C GLU A 127 -25.35 -66.76 1.14
N ALA A 128 -25.55 -66.84 2.46
CA ALA A 128 -25.35 -65.71 3.36
C ALA A 128 -23.89 -65.20 3.32
N ALA A 129 -22.90 -66.11 3.33
CA ALA A 129 -21.49 -65.74 3.21
C ALA A 129 -21.16 -65.10 1.86
N ARG A 130 -21.77 -65.58 0.77
CA ARG A 130 -21.62 -64.99 -0.57
C ARG A 130 -22.19 -63.58 -0.60
N ASP A 131 -23.40 -63.40 -0.08
CA ASP A 131 -24.09 -62.11 -0.11
C ASP A 131 -23.38 -61.07 0.77
N GLU A 132 -22.87 -61.47 1.93
CA GLU A 132 -22.01 -60.63 2.77
C GLU A 132 -20.70 -60.26 2.06
N ALA A 133 -20.02 -61.22 1.40
CA ALA A 133 -18.81 -60.93 0.63
C ALA A 133 -19.09 -59.95 -0.54
N LEU A 134 -20.25 -60.06 -1.20
CA LEU A 134 -20.67 -59.12 -2.24
C LEU A 134 -20.95 -57.74 -1.66
N HIS A 135 -21.60 -57.65 -0.50
CA HIS A 135 -21.84 -56.39 0.21
C HIS A 135 -20.52 -55.71 0.58
N GLN A 136 -19.60 -56.43 1.22
CA GLN A 136 -18.27 -55.91 1.57
C GLN A 136 -17.47 -55.47 0.34
N ALA A 137 -17.54 -56.21 -0.76
CA ALA A 137 -16.89 -55.82 -2.01
C ALA A 137 -17.49 -54.55 -2.62
N GLN A 138 -18.80 -54.34 -2.51
CA GLN A 138 -19.46 -53.11 -2.93
C GLN A 138 -19.04 -51.93 -2.05
N GLU A 139 -19.05 -52.10 -0.73
CA GLU A 139 -18.64 -51.07 0.22
C GLU A 139 -17.16 -50.68 0.04
N ALA A 140 -16.27 -51.65 -0.16
CA ALA A 140 -14.86 -51.36 -0.44
C ALA A 140 -14.69 -50.56 -1.76
N ARG A 141 -15.54 -50.79 -2.77
CA ARG A 141 -15.52 -50.02 -4.03
C ARG A 141 -16.04 -48.60 -3.85
N THR A 142 -17.09 -48.39 -3.06
CA THR A 142 -17.61 -47.05 -2.77
C THR A 142 -16.58 -46.25 -1.96
N GLN A 143 -16.04 -46.82 -0.88
CA GLN A 143 -14.99 -46.21 -0.07
C GLN A 143 -13.75 -45.85 -0.90
N ARG A 144 -13.28 -46.76 -1.78
CA ARG A 144 -12.18 -46.46 -2.70
C ARG A 144 -12.50 -45.29 -3.63
N THR A 145 -13.71 -45.23 -4.18
CA THR A 145 -14.13 -44.15 -5.08
C THR A 145 -14.19 -42.81 -4.35
N GLU A 146 -14.70 -42.80 -3.12
CA GLU A 146 -14.73 -41.61 -2.26
C GLU A 146 -13.33 -41.14 -1.89
N ALA A 147 -12.43 -42.07 -1.52
CA ALA A 147 -11.05 -41.75 -1.23
C ALA A 147 -10.31 -41.14 -2.44
N LEU A 148 -10.55 -41.67 -3.64
CA LEU A 148 -10.00 -41.09 -4.88
C LEU A 148 -10.56 -39.69 -5.15
N ARG A 149 -11.87 -39.48 -4.99
CA ARG A 149 -12.48 -38.14 -5.13
C ARG A 149 -11.93 -37.15 -4.11
N ALA A 150 -11.74 -37.57 -2.87
CA ALA A 150 -11.17 -36.73 -1.81
C ALA A 150 -9.72 -36.35 -2.12
N ARG A 151 -8.92 -37.31 -2.60
CA ARG A 151 -7.54 -37.05 -3.05
C ARG A 151 -7.51 -36.06 -4.21
N ASP A 152 -8.31 -36.29 -5.25
CA ASP A 152 -8.35 -35.41 -6.43
C ASP A 152 -8.89 -34.00 -6.09
N ALA A 153 -9.76 -33.88 -5.08
CA ALA A 153 -10.18 -32.59 -4.53
C ALA A 153 -9.04 -31.88 -3.76
N ALA A 154 -8.30 -32.63 -2.93
CA ALA A 154 -7.14 -32.10 -2.20
C ALA A 154 -6.02 -31.64 -3.14
N ASP A 155 -5.75 -32.40 -4.21
CA ASP A 155 -4.75 -32.04 -5.21
C ASP A 155 -5.13 -30.76 -5.96
N ARG A 156 -6.42 -30.61 -6.33
CA ARG A 156 -6.92 -29.35 -6.93
C ARG A 156 -6.80 -28.17 -5.98
N ALA A 157 -7.22 -28.33 -4.72
CA ALA A 157 -7.09 -27.27 -3.72
C ALA A 157 -5.62 -26.87 -3.50
N ARG A 158 -4.70 -27.82 -3.54
CA ARG A 158 -3.26 -27.56 -3.47
C ARG A 158 -2.76 -26.77 -4.69
N GLN A 159 -3.17 -27.17 -5.91
CA GLN A 159 -2.83 -26.44 -7.14
C GLN A 159 -3.37 -25.01 -7.13
N ASP A 160 -4.63 -24.83 -6.74
CA ASP A 160 -5.26 -23.51 -6.63
C ASP A 160 -4.52 -22.63 -5.60
N SER A 161 -4.10 -23.21 -4.47
CA SER A 161 -3.30 -22.52 -3.46
C SER A 161 -1.93 -22.08 -4.01
N LEU A 162 -1.25 -22.94 -4.78
CA LEU A 162 0.03 -22.60 -5.41
C LEU A 162 -0.14 -21.48 -6.44
N LEU A 163 -1.14 -21.56 -7.31
CA LEU A 163 -1.45 -20.51 -8.27
C LEU A 163 -1.80 -19.19 -7.58
N ALA A 164 -2.56 -19.23 -6.47
CA ALA A 164 -2.85 -18.04 -5.67
C ALA A 164 -1.57 -17.44 -5.06
N GLN A 165 -0.66 -18.26 -4.55
CA GLN A 165 0.63 -17.79 -4.02
C GLN A 165 1.51 -17.19 -5.13
N GLU A 166 1.52 -17.76 -6.33
CA GLU A 166 2.25 -17.23 -7.48
C GLU A 166 1.69 -15.88 -7.92
N ARG A 167 0.36 -15.73 -7.98
CA ARG A 167 -0.29 -14.44 -8.27
C ARG A 167 0.07 -13.38 -7.24
N LEU A 168 -0.01 -13.70 -5.94
CA LEU A 168 0.36 -12.76 -4.88
C LEU A 168 1.84 -12.37 -4.92
N ARG A 169 2.73 -13.29 -5.28
CA ARG A 169 4.16 -12.99 -5.48
C ARG A 169 4.38 -12.08 -6.69
N ALA A 170 3.72 -12.36 -7.82
CA ALA A 170 3.80 -11.54 -9.01
C ALA A 170 3.26 -10.11 -8.76
N GLU A 171 2.13 -9.98 -8.06
CA GLU A 171 1.57 -8.68 -7.66
C GLU A 171 2.51 -7.91 -6.74
N ARG A 172 3.10 -8.58 -5.74
CA ARG A 172 4.09 -7.97 -4.84
C ARG A 172 5.32 -7.50 -5.59
N ASP A 173 5.85 -8.32 -6.50
CA ASP A 173 7.06 -8.00 -7.24
C ASP A 173 6.81 -6.84 -8.22
N ALA A 174 5.64 -6.81 -8.88
CA ALA A 174 5.20 -5.67 -9.69
C ALA A 174 5.02 -4.39 -8.87
N ALA A 175 4.41 -4.47 -7.68
CA ALA A 175 4.27 -3.33 -6.78
C ALA A 175 5.64 -2.80 -6.31
N ARG A 176 6.60 -3.70 -6.06
CA ARG A 176 7.97 -3.31 -5.71
C ARG A 176 8.69 -2.61 -6.85
N GLU A 177 8.59 -3.14 -8.07
CA GLU A 177 9.16 -2.51 -9.27
C GLU A 177 8.56 -1.11 -9.50
N GLN A 178 7.25 -0.95 -9.32
CA GLN A 178 6.58 0.36 -9.40
C GLN A 178 7.07 1.32 -8.32
N ALA A 179 7.24 0.85 -7.08
CA ALA A 179 7.77 1.67 -5.99
C ALA A 179 9.22 2.09 -6.23
N ASP A 180 10.06 1.19 -6.74
CA ASP A 180 11.47 1.49 -7.07
C ASP A 180 11.58 2.49 -8.24
N LYS A 181 10.72 2.35 -9.26
CA LYS A 181 10.60 3.34 -10.35
C LYS A 181 10.16 4.70 -9.82
N ALA A 182 9.07 4.75 -9.05
CA ALA A 182 8.57 6.00 -8.46
C ALA A 182 9.61 6.68 -7.56
N LYS A 183 10.37 5.92 -6.78
CA LYS A 183 11.48 6.44 -5.97
C LYS A 183 12.59 7.03 -6.85
N THR A 184 12.94 6.34 -7.94
CA THR A 184 13.96 6.81 -8.89
C THR A 184 13.51 8.11 -9.57
N ASP A 185 12.27 8.15 -10.07
CA ASP A 185 11.68 9.33 -10.70
C ASP A 185 11.59 10.51 -9.72
N ALA A 186 11.17 10.26 -8.47
CA ALA A 186 11.14 11.28 -7.43
C ALA A 186 12.55 11.81 -7.12
N SER A 187 13.56 10.94 -7.02
CA SER A 187 14.95 11.37 -6.81
C SER A 187 15.50 12.19 -7.98
N ALA A 188 15.15 11.83 -9.21
CA ALA A 188 15.53 12.58 -10.41
C ALA A 188 14.84 13.95 -10.46
N ALA A 189 13.56 14.02 -10.09
CA ALA A 189 12.82 15.28 -10.02
C ALA A 189 13.38 16.22 -8.95
N VAL A 190 13.78 15.70 -7.78
CA VAL A 190 14.45 16.49 -6.73
C VAL A 190 15.80 17.01 -7.23
N ALA A 191 16.64 16.15 -7.81
CA ALA A 191 17.94 16.57 -8.36
C ALA A 191 17.79 17.62 -9.47
N GLN A 192 16.77 17.50 -10.33
CA GLN A 192 16.47 18.50 -11.35
C GLN A 192 16.01 19.83 -10.73
N ALA A 193 15.16 19.79 -9.71
CA ALA A 193 14.69 20.98 -9.01
C ALA A 193 15.85 21.71 -8.31
N GLU A 194 16.76 20.98 -7.67
CA GLU A 194 17.99 21.50 -7.07
C GLU A 194 18.89 22.15 -8.13
N ALA A 195 19.14 21.48 -9.26
CA ALA A 195 19.95 22.03 -10.34
C ALA A 195 19.36 23.33 -10.93
N VAL A 196 18.02 23.41 -11.06
CA VAL A 196 17.33 24.64 -11.50
C VAL A 196 17.43 25.74 -10.45
N ALA A 197 17.30 25.42 -9.15
CA ALA A 197 17.47 26.38 -8.07
C ALA A 197 18.90 26.94 -8.06
N ASP A 198 19.91 26.09 -8.16
CA ASP A 198 21.32 26.49 -8.21
C ASP A 198 21.65 27.35 -9.45
N ALA A 199 21.04 27.05 -10.59
CA ALA A 199 21.16 27.88 -11.78
C ALA A 199 20.58 29.29 -11.55
N ARG A 200 19.39 29.39 -10.94
CA ARG A 200 18.76 30.69 -10.61
C ARG A 200 19.57 31.48 -9.59
N VAL A 201 20.13 30.83 -8.58
CA VAL A 201 21.01 31.47 -7.60
C VAL A 201 22.27 32.01 -8.27
N ARG A 202 22.92 31.23 -9.13
CA ARG A 202 24.09 31.70 -9.91
C ARG A 202 23.75 32.89 -10.80
N GLU A 203 22.64 32.83 -11.54
CA GLU A 203 22.19 33.94 -12.39
C GLU A 203 21.91 35.21 -11.57
N ALA A 204 21.26 35.07 -10.41
CA ALA A 204 21.02 36.20 -9.50
C ALA A 204 22.33 36.79 -8.97
N VAL A 205 23.29 35.95 -8.59
CA VAL A 205 24.62 36.39 -8.15
C VAL A 205 25.36 37.14 -9.27
N GLU A 206 25.37 36.61 -10.50
CA GLU A 206 25.98 37.28 -11.64
C GLU A 206 25.28 38.61 -11.98
N SER A 207 23.95 38.65 -11.96
CA SER A 207 23.17 39.87 -12.17
C SER A 207 23.49 40.94 -11.12
N THR A 208 23.57 40.55 -9.84
CA THR A 208 23.95 41.49 -8.77
C THR A 208 25.40 41.95 -8.89
N ALA A 209 26.33 41.10 -9.35
CA ALA A 209 27.70 41.50 -9.63
C ALA A 209 27.77 42.54 -10.75
N ARG A 210 27.10 42.29 -11.90
CA ARG A 210 27.01 43.25 -13.01
C ARG A 210 26.38 44.57 -12.59
N ALA A 211 25.32 44.53 -11.76
CA ALA A 211 24.69 45.74 -11.23
C ALA A 211 25.63 46.55 -10.32
N ARG A 212 26.44 45.87 -9.49
CA ARG A 212 27.45 46.53 -8.64
C ARG A 212 28.57 47.18 -9.46
N GLU A 213 29.04 46.50 -10.50
CA GLU A 213 30.02 47.03 -11.45
C GLU A 213 29.48 48.26 -12.18
N ALA A 214 28.27 48.18 -12.75
CA ALA A 214 27.62 49.33 -13.39
C ALA A 214 27.42 50.51 -12.43
N ALA A 215 27.01 50.25 -11.18
CA ALA A 215 26.88 51.28 -10.17
C ALA A 215 28.23 51.90 -9.77
N ALA A 216 29.33 51.14 -9.82
CA ALA A 216 30.67 51.66 -9.59
C ALA A 216 31.13 52.57 -10.74
N VAL A 217 30.87 52.17 -11.99
CA VAL A 217 31.14 53.00 -13.18
C VAL A 217 30.36 54.32 -13.10
N LEU A 218 29.05 54.28 -12.86
CA LEU A 218 28.22 55.48 -12.72
C LEU A 218 28.69 56.40 -11.57
N ARG A 219 29.15 55.81 -10.45
CA ARG A 219 29.73 56.59 -9.35
C ARG A 219 31.04 57.26 -9.77
N GLY A 220 31.88 56.60 -10.55
CA GLY A 220 33.11 57.18 -11.11
C GLY A 220 32.84 58.30 -12.13
N GLU A 221 31.86 58.10 -13.02
CA GLU A 221 31.41 59.13 -13.97
C GLU A 221 30.84 60.36 -13.23
N LEU A 222 30.01 60.14 -12.20
CA LEU A 222 29.47 61.22 -11.38
C LEU A 222 30.57 61.99 -10.65
N ALA A 223 31.58 61.30 -10.12
CA ALA A 223 32.73 61.95 -9.49
C ALA A 223 33.49 62.82 -10.50
N THR A 224 33.79 62.29 -11.68
CA THR A 224 34.46 63.03 -12.77
C THR A 224 33.63 64.22 -13.24
N ALA A 225 32.31 64.08 -13.32
CA ALA A 225 31.41 65.18 -13.70
C ALA A 225 31.40 66.29 -12.64
N ARG A 226 31.44 65.94 -11.35
CA ARG A 226 31.55 66.90 -10.24
C ARG A 226 32.88 67.65 -10.29
N GLU A 227 34.00 66.94 -10.47
CA GLU A 227 35.33 67.58 -10.64
C GLU A 227 35.34 68.57 -11.81
N ARG A 228 34.76 68.20 -12.97
CA ARG A 228 34.63 69.12 -14.12
C ARG A 228 33.76 70.34 -13.82
N LEU A 229 32.70 70.19 -13.02
CA LEU A 229 31.87 71.32 -12.59
C LEU A 229 32.63 72.22 -11.62
N ASP A 230 33.37 71.66 -10.66
CA ASP A 230 34.19 72.41 -9.71
C ASP A 230 35.33 73.16 -10.41
N GLU A 231 35.97 72.53 -11.40
CA GLU A 231 36.94 73.19 -12.29
C GLU A 231 36.30 74.36 -13.04
N ARG A 232 35.13 74.16 -13.64
CA ARG A 232 34.42 75.23 -14.36
C ARG A 232 34.02 76.37 -13.42
N ALA A 233 33.50 76.07 -12.23
CA ALA A 233 33.14 77.06 -11.23
C ALA A 233 34.37 77.86 -10.76
N THR A 234 35.53 77.19 -10.64
CA THR A 234 36.80 77.87 -10.31
C THR A 234 37.26 78.76 -11.47
N ARG A 235 37.22 78.28 -12.72
CA ARG A 235 37.53 79.11 -13.89
C ARG A 235 36.60 80.32 -14.02
N VAL A 236 35.31 80.17 -13.73
CA VAL A 236 34.36 81.30 -13.74
C VAL A 236 34.75 82.32 -12.67
N ARG A 237 35.04 81.88 -11.43
CA ARG A 237 35.51 82.78 -10.36
C ARG A 237 36.82 83.49 -10.72
N ASP A 238 37.77 82.79 -11.34
CA ASP A 238 39.04 83.38 -11.79
C ASP A 238 38.83 84.42 -12.89
N LEU A 239 37.95 84.14 -13.85
CA LEU A 239 37.56 85.07 -14.92
C LEU A 239 36.82 86.28 -14.37
N GLU A 240 35.89 86.10 -13.42
CA GLU A 240 35.21 87.20 -12.72
C GLU A 240 36.24 88.09 -11.99
N ALA A 241 37.16 87.48 -11.24
CA ALA A 241 38.22 88.22 -10.56
C ALA A 241 39.18 88.91 -11.54
N GLU A 242 39.37 88.39 -12.75
CA GLU A 242 40.16 89.05 -13.80
C GLU A 242 39.39 90.20 -14.46
N VAL A 243 38.10 90.02 -14.74
CA VAL A 243 37.20 91.09 -15.20
C VAL A 243 37.15 92.22 -14.19
N ASP A 244 37.04 91.93 -12.90
CA ASP A 244 37.08 92.92 -11.83
C ASP A 244 38.44 93.64 -11.80
N ARG A 245 39.56 92.91 -11.91
CA ARG A 245 40.90 93.52 -12.04
C ARG A 245 41.05 94.40 -13.28
N VAL A 246 40.43 94.05 -14.41
CA VAL A 246 40.42 94.90 -15.62
C VAL A 246 39.53 96.12 -15.40
N ARG A 247 38.36 95.95 -14.79
CA ARG A 247 37.44 97.03 -14.46
C ARG A 247 38.06 98.03 -13.50
N ASP A 248 38.75 97.58 -12.46
CA ASP A 248 39.48 98.43 -11.51
C ASP A 248 40.61 99.18 -12.19
N ARG A 249 41.41 98.51 -13.04
CA ARG A 249 42.45 99.17 -13.85
C ARG A 249 41.86 100.23 -14.76
N LEU A 250 40.79 99.91 -15.49
CA LEU A 250 40.08 100.86 -16.35
C LEU A 250 39.49 102.01 -15.55
N ALA A 251 38.96 101.77 -14.35
CA ALA A 251 38.44 102.83 -13.48
C ALA A 251 39.57 103.77 -13.03
N VAL A 252 40.74 103.23 -12.68
CA VAL A 252 41.94 104.03 -12.34
C VAL A 252 42.45 104.80 -13.56
N ASP A 253 42.54 104.18 -14.73
CA ASP A 253 42.97 104.84 -15.97
C ASP A 253 41.98 105.93 -16.40
N LEU A 254 40.67 105.66 -16.33
CA LEU A 254 39.64 106.67 -16.60
C LEU A 254 39.70 107.80 -15.58
N ALA A 255 39.89 107.52 -14.29
CA ALA A 255 40.06 108.56 -13.28
C ALA A 255 41.30 109.41 -13.54
N ARG A 256 42.41 108.79 -13.96
CA ARG A 256 43.65 109.48 -14.36
C ARG A 256 43.45 110.35 -15.60
N ILE A 257 42.87 109.80 -16.68
CA ILE A 257 42.57 110.55 -17.91
C ILE A 257 41.60 111.70 -17.60
N THR A 258 40.58 111.45 -16.79
CA THR A 258 39.64 112.50 -16.38
C THR A 258 40.36 113.59 -15.59
N ALA A 259 41.25 113.23 -14.66
CA ALA A 259 42.07 114.19 -13.92
C ALA A 259 43.02 114.98 -14.82
N GLU A 260 43.66 114.34 -15.81
CA GLU A 260 44.51 114.98 -16.82
C GLU A 260 43.69 115.96 -17.68
N ILE A 261 42.50 115.57 -18.15
CA ILE A 261 41.59 116.43 -18.91
C ILE A 261 41.10 117.60 -18.06
N THR A 262 40.69 117.37 -16.81
CA THR A 262 40.27 118.46 -15.92
C THR A 262 41.44 119.39 -15.61
N ALA A 263 42.65 118.88 -15.39
CA ALA A 263 43.82 119.72 -15.17
C ALA A 263 44.22 120.53 -16.42
N ASP A 264 44.15 119.95 -17.64
CA ASP A 264 44.38 120.71 -18.88
C ASP A 264 43.26 121.73 -19.12
N ALA A 265 42.00 121.38 -18.85
CA ALA A 265 40.85 122.28 -18.95
C ALA A 265 40.97 123.44 -17.94
N ASP A 266 41.28 123.15 -16.68
CA ASP A 266 41.54 124.15 -15.64
C ASP A 266 42.74 125.01 -16.03
N GLY A 267 43.82 124.41 -16.55
CA GLY A 267 44.97 125.15 -17.07
C GLY A 267 44.65 126.02 -18.29
N ARG A 268 43.70 125.62 -19.14
CA ARG A 268 43.18 126.47 -20.25
C ARG A 268 42.29 127.58 -19.73
N VAL A 269 41.44 127.30 -18.74
CA VAL A 269 40.58 128.29 -18.08
C VAL A 269 41.43 129.33 -17.34
N GLU A 270 42.47 128.90 -16.62
CA GLU A 270 43.43 129.78 -15.96
C GLU A 270 44.23 130.60 -16.95
N ARG A 271 44.69 130.02 -18.07
CA ARG A 271 45.32 130.75 -19.18
C ARG A 271 44.38 131.79 -19.76
N ALA A 272 43.13 131.42 -20.06
CA ALA A 272 42.11 132.34 -20.55
C ALA A 272 41.79 133.45 -19.54
N HIS A 273 41.76 133.15 -18.23
CA HIS A 273 41.59 134.16 -17.18
C HIS A 273 42.82 135.05 -17.00
N ALA A 274 44.04 134.51 -17.18
CA ALA A 274 45.26 135.30 -17.17
C ALA A 274 45.34 136.22 -18.39
N GLU A 275 44.97 135.73 -19.58
CA GLU A 275 44.83 136.51 -20.80
C GLU A 275 43.75 137.58 -20.67
N ASN A 276 42.57 137.25 -20.13
CA ASN A 276 41.53 138.23 -19.82
C ASN A 276 41.99 139.26 -18.79
N ARG A 277 42.69 138.86 -17.73
CA ARG A 277 43.26 139.82 -16.75
C ARG A 277 44.32 140.71 -17.37
N ALA A 278 45.16 140.18 -18.27
CA ALA A 278 46.15 140.96 -19.00
C ALA A 278 45.50 141.86 -20.05
N GLN A 279 44.38 141.45 -20.64
CA GLN A 279 43.59 142.24 -21.57
C GLN A 279 42.84 143.34 -20.82
N ASP A 280 42.21 143.05 -19.68
CA ASP A 280 41.61 144.01 -18.77
C ASP A 280 42.64 145.00 -18.23
N ALA A 281 43.86 144.54 -17.88
CA ALA A 281 44.94 145.43 -17.47
C ALA A 281 45.34 146.38 -18.61
N ARG A 282 45.47 145.87 -19.84
CA ARG A 282 45.71 146.69 -21.03
C ARG A 282 44.57 147.66 -21.31
N SER A 283 43.31 147.21 -21.20
CA SER A 283 42.13 148.07 -21.35
C SER A 283 42.05 149.13 -20.25
N ARG A 284 42.44 148.81 -19.01
CA ARG A 284 42.54 149.80 -17.91
C ARG A 284 43.70 150.78 -18.13
N GLU A 285 44.82 150.33 -18.67
CA GLU A 285 45.95 151.18 -19.02
C GLU A 285 45.62 152.11 -20.20
N ASP A 286 44.87 151.61 -21.19
CA ASP A 286 44.33 152.40 -22.29
C ASP A 286 43.26 153.39 -21.81
N LEU A 287 42.38 152.97 -20.89
CA LEU A 287 41.42 153.87 -20.22
C LEU A 287 42.12 154.92 -19.35
N HIS A 288 43.23 154.56 -18.68
CA HIS A 288 44.02 155.51 -17.91
C HIS A 288 44.78 156.48 -18.84
N ARG A 289 45.29 156.01 -19.98
CA ARG A 289 45.88 156.89 -21.02
C ARG A 289 44.84 157.83 -21.61
N LEU A 290 43.62 157.34 -21.88
CA LEU A 290 42.50 158.15 -22.33
C LEU A 290 42.09 159.17 -21.25
N GLY A 291 42.07 158.78 -19.96
CA GLY A 291 41.82 159.68 -18.84
C GLY A 291 42.88 160.79 -18.70
N VAL A 292 44.15 160.48 -18.93
CA VAL A 292 45.25 161.47 -18.91
C VAL A 292 45.22 162.36 -20.16
N GLN A 293 44.70 161.87 -21.29
CA GLN A 293 44.49 162.67 -22.50
C GLN A 293 43.28 163.59 -22.38
N THR A 294 42.18 163.16 -21.75
CA THR A 294 41.01 164.00 -21.50
C THR A 294 41.31 165.08 -20.45
N GLU A 295 42.08 164.79 -19.40
CA GLU A 295 42.53 165.82 -18.45
C GLU A 295 43.47 166.87 -19.06
N ARG A 296 44.20 166.55 -20.14
CA ARG A 296 44.99 167.52 -20.91
C ARG A 296 44.11 168.38 -21.82
N ALA A 297 43.10 167.79 -22.47
CA ALA A 297 42.14 168.54 -23.29
C ALA A 297 41.33 169.54 -22.45
N ASP A 298 40.90 169.13 -21.25
CA ASP A 298 40.10 169.94 -20.31
C ASP A 298 40.85 171.17 -19.74
N ARG A 299 42.19 171.12 -19.70
CA ARG A 299 43.02 172.27 -19.31
C ARG A 299 43.22 173.26 -20.46
N PHE A 300 43.26 172.77 -21.71
CA PHE A 300 43.34 173.64 -22.89
C PHE A 300 42.04 174.41 -23.14
N GLU A 301 40.87 173.78 -22.99
CA GLU A 301 39.58 174.47 -23.15
C GLU A 301 39.37 175.59 -22.12
N ARG A 302 39.77 175.37 -20.86
CA ARG A 302 39.66 176.38 -19.80
C ARG A 302 40.62 177.57 -19.95
N ALA A 303 41.74 177.39 -20.66
CA ALA A 303 42.66 178.47 -21.00
C ALA A 303 42.16 179.29 -22.20
N HIS A 304 41.57 178.64 -23.20
CA HIS A 304 41.06 179.28 -24.42
C HIS A 304 39.80 180.14 -24.17
N ALA A 305 38.90 179.69 -23.27
CA ALA A 305 37.69 180.44 -22.91
C ALA A 305 38.01 181.81 -22.28
N ARG A 306 39.09 181.92 -21.48
CA ARG A 306 39.49 183.19 -20.84
C ARG A 306 40.12 184.19 -21.81
N LEU A 307 40.61 183.73 -22.95
CA LEU A 307 41.25 184.56 -23.97
C LEU A 307 40.21 185.22 -24.89
N LEU A 308 39.13 184.49 -25.20
CA LEU A 308 38.03 185.00 -26.04
C LEU A 308 37.18 186.08 -25.34
N ASP A 309 36.97 186.00 -24.02
CA ASP A 309 36.27 187.06 -23.27
C ASP A 309 37.04 188.39 -23.22
N ARG A 310 38.38 188.34 -23.23
CA ARG A 310 39.21 189.56 -23.29
C ARG A 310 39.13 190.27 -24.64
N VAL A 311 39.12 189.51 -25.74
CA VAL A 311 39.01 190.08 -27.10
C VAL A 311 37.63 190.68 -27.35
N ALA A 312 36.57 190.08 -26.81
CA ALA A 312 35.21 190.59 -26.94
C ALA A 312 34.93 191.90 -26.16
N GLY A 313 35.75 192.21 -25.14
CA GLY A 313 35.70 193.48 -24.41
C GLY A 313 36.31 194.64 -25.22
N VAL A 314 37.45 194.41 -25.87
CA VAL A 314 38.19 195.43 -26.64
C VAL A 314 37.43 195.87 -27.90
N LEU A 315 36.73 194.94 -28.56
CA LEU A 315 35.97 195.26 -29.78
C LEU A 315 34.67 196.06 -29.55
N ARG A 316 34.15 196.06 -28.32
CA ARG A 316 32.94 196.82 -27.96
C ARG A 316 33.21 198.30 -27.66
N GLU A 317 34.43 198.66 -27.28
CA GLU A 317 34.84 200.07 -27.11
C GLU A 317 35.13 200.78 -28.44
N ALA A 318 35.42 200.04 -29.51
CA ALA A 318 35.78 200.62 -30.80
C ALA A 318 34.59 201.02 -31.70
N THR A 319 33.34 200.70 -31.33
CA THR A 319 32.19 200.79 -32.27
C THR A 319 31.00 201.63 -31.77
N ALA A 320 31.17 202.43 -30.71
CA ALA A 320 30.16 203.43 -30.31
C ALA A 320 30.24 204.71 -31.19
N PRO A 321 29.12 205.40 -31.48
CA PRO A 321 29.00 206.23 -32.68
C PRO A 321 29.22 207.74 -32.45
N ALA A 322 29.51 208.39 -33.59
CA ALA A 322 29.22 209.78 -33.96
C ALA A 322 30.21 210.91 -33.61
N GLU A 323 30.48 211.66 -34.69
CA GLU A 323 30.78 213.10 -34.78
C GLU A 323 32.21 213.61 -34.54
N GLU A 324 32.77 214.02 -35.69
CA GLU A 324 33.76 215.05 -36.01
C GLU A 324 35.04 215.25 -35.18
N HIS A 325 36.14 214.99 -35.89
CA HIS A 325 37.45 215.66 -35.83
C HIS A 325 38.20 215.64 -34.49
N ASP A 326 39.09 214.65 -34.33
CA ASP A 326 40.45 214.96 -33.86
C ASP A 326 41.46 213.85 -34.20
N ALA A 327 42.62 214.24 -34.73
CA ALA A 327 43.67 213.39 -35.31
C ALA A 327 44.54 212.63 -34.27
N GLY A 328 43.96 212.27 -33.12
CA GLY A 328 44.67 211.67 -31.98
C GLY A 328 44.31 210.23 -31.63
N ARG A 329 43.27 209.63 -32.24
CA ARG A 329 42.78 208.29 -31.83
C ARG A 329 43.49 207.11 -32.48
N GLU A 330 44.14 207.29 -33.63
CA GLU A 330 44.86 206.19 -34.32
C GLU A 330 46.09 205.67 -33.56
N ARG A 331 46.71 206.49 -32.70
CA ARG A 331 47.93 206.09 -31.98
C ARG A 331 47.66 205.20 -30.76
N LYS A 332 46.44 205.22 -30.20
CA LYS A 332 46.08 204.39 -29.04
C LYS A 332 45.56 203.00 -29.41
N ALA A 333 45.08 202.79 -30.63
CA ALA A 333 44.61 201.49 -31.11
C ALA A 333 45.75 200.57 -31.58
N LEU A 334 46.87 201.15 -32.05
CA LEU A 334 48.03 200.38 -32.49
C LEU A 334 48.90 199.87 -31.32
N ASP A 335 48.96 200.61 -30.21
CA ASP A 335 49.71 200.17 -29.02
C ASP A 335 49.04 198.99 -28.29
N THR A 336 47.70 198.89 -28.33
CA THR A 336 46.98 197.73 -27.75
C THR A 336 47.07 196.47 -28.61
N LEU A 337 47.17 196.59 -29.94
CA LEU A 337 47.40 195.44 -30.82
C LEU A 337 48.83 194.89 -30.71
N ALA A 338 49.82 195.74 -30.46
CA ALA A 338 51.20 195.30 -30.21
C ALA A 338 51.35 194.51 -28.89
N ALA A 339 50.56 194.82 -27.87
CA ALA A 339 50.60 194.09 -26.60
C ALA A 339 49.99 192.68 -26.69
N LEU A 340 48.94 192.49 -27.51
CA LEU A 340 48.25 191.19 -27.64
C LEU A 340 49.04 190.15 -28.42
N LEU A 341 49.91 190.57 -29.35
CA LEU A 341 50.76 189.66 -30.15
C LEU A 341 52.01 189.13 -29.40
N SER A 342 52.20 189.48 -28.12
CA SER A 342 53.38 189.09 -27.34
C SER A 342 53.18 187.91 -26.36
N VAL A 343 51.99 187.28 -26.34
CA VAL A 343 51.66 186.22 -25.34
C VAL A 343 51.46 184.82 -25.97
N GLU A 344 51.66 184.65 -27.28
CA GLU A 344 51.45 183.36 -27.97
C GLU A 344 52.71 182.50 -28.18
N THR A 345 53.69 182.55 -27.26
CA THR A 345 54.81 181.59 -27.27
C THR A 345 55.21 181.14 -25.86
N THR A 346 54.49 180.13 -25.36
CA THR A 346 55.01 179.00 -24.54
C THR A 346 53.95 177.93 -24.38
#